data_AF-A0A268TB18-F1
#
_entry.id   AF-A0A268TB18-F1
#
_cell.length_a   1.000
_cell.length_b   1.000
_cell.length_c   1.000
_cell.angle_alpha   90.00
_cell.angle_beta   90.00
_cell.angle_gamma   90.00
#
_symmetry.space_group_name_H-M   'P 1'
#
loop_
_entity.id
_entity.type
_entity.pdbx_description
1 polymer ?
#
loop_
_entity_poly.entity_id
_entity_poly.type
_entity_poly.pdbx_seq_one_letter_code
_entity_poly.pdbx_strand_id
1 'polypeptide(L)'
;MLELLPEEVGKSFYEDIKDKNNIIELPKNIYNAKSKKIFINRSLYFTNVLPEVWEYKIGGYQVLDKYLKSHKDEMIDIEYFSKIIKTLHESLQLESEIAKCSW
;
A
#
# COMPACT_ATOMS: atom_id res chain seq x y z
N MET A 1 4.54 -23.77 1.11
CA MET A 1 4.38 -23.06 2.40
C MET A 1 4.25 -21.60 2.05
N LEU A 2 3.12 -20.95 2.37
CA LEU A 2 3.00 -19.51 2.19
C LEU A 2 4.09 -18.84 3.02
N GLU A 3 4.92 -18.01 2.40
CA GLU A 3 5.89 -17.21 3.15
C GLU A 3 5.13 -16.30 4.11
N LEU A 4 5.58 -16.26 5.37
CA LEU A 4 5.00 -15.35 6.36
C LEU A 4 5.09 -13.92 5.83
N LEU A 5 4.00 -13.17 5.95
CA LEU A 5 3.97 -11.76 5.57
C LEU A 5 5.11 -11.02 6.30
N PRO A 6 6.02 -10.33 5.59
CA PRO A 6 7.08 -9.60 6.25
C PRO A 6 6.48 -8.57 7.22
N GLU A 7 7.04 -8.49 8.42
CA GLU A 7 6.45 -7.72 9.53
C GLU A 7 6.17 -6.27 9.17
N GLU A 8 7.02 -5.71 8.31
CA GLU A 8 7.02 -4.31 7.91
C GLU A 8 6.10 -3.98 6.71
N VAL A 9 5.44 -4.97 6.08
CA VAL A 9 4.54 -4.71 4.94
C VAL A 9 3.40 -3.79 5.38
N GLY A 10 3.28 -2.65 4.69
CA GLY A 10 2.20 -1.70 4.94
C GLY A 10 2.28 -1.04 6.32
N LYS A 11 3.42 -1.10 7.03
CA LYS A 11 3.62 -0.24 8.21
C LYS A 11 3.85 1.20 7.75
N SER A 12 3.33 2.15 8.53
CA SER A 12 3.45 3.57 8.26
C SER A 12 4.55 4.24 9.10
N PHE A 13 5.23 5.22 8.52
CA PHE A 13 6.28 5.99 9.16
C PHE A 13 6.18 7.46 8.74
N TYR A 14 6.90 8.32 9.46
CA TYR A 14 7.04 9.73 9.14
C TYR A 14 8.51 10.02 8.83
N GLU A 15 8.81 10.68 7.70
CA GLU A 15 10.17 11.17 7.40
C GLU A 15 10.59 12.26 8.41
N ASP A 16 9.67 13.13 8.84
CA ASP A 16 9.88 14.07 9.95
C ASP A 16 8.95 13.73 11.12
N ILE A 17 9.53 13.26 12.22
CA ILE A 17 8.79 12.83 13.42
C ILE A 17 8.04 13.98 14.11
N LYS A 18 8.40 15.23 13.82
CA LYS A 18 7.71 16.43 14.30
C LYS A 18 6.52 16.81 13.41
N ASP A 19 6.51 16.37 12.16
CA ASP A 19 5.42 16.57 11.20
C ASP A 19 4.54 15.31 11.10
N LYS A 20 3.62 15.20 12.06
CA LYS A 20 2.61 14.12 12.13
C LYS A 20 1.32 14.48 11.38
N ASN A 21 1.47 14.99 10.16
CA ASN A 21 0.33 15.25 9.29
C ASN A 21 -0.23 13.92 8.74
N ASN A 22 -1.51 13.66 8.98
CA ASN A 22 -2.21 12.46 8.52
C ASN A 22 -3.20 12.76 7.39
N ILE A 23 -3.18 13.97 6.83
CA ILE A 23 -4.04 14.34 5.71
C ILE A 23 -3.49 13.73 4.41
N ILE A 24 -4.40 13.21 3.58
CA ILE A 24 -4.11 12.67 2.26
C ILE A 24 -3.92 13.83 1.25
N GLU A 25 -2.66 14.16 0.95
CA GLU A 25 -2.31 15.28 0.07
C GLU A 25 -2.02 14.87 -1.38
N LEU A 26 -1.79 13.57 -1.63
CA LEU A 26 -1.50 13.00 -2.96
C LEU A 26 -0.33 13.72 -3.66
N PRO A 27 0.91 13.56 -3.17
CA PRO A 27 2.07 14.17 -3.82
C PRO A 27 2.22 13.68 -5.26
N LYS A 28 2.89 14.46 -6.11
CA LYS A 28 3.08 14.14 -7.54
C LYS A 28 3.59 12.71 -7.79
N ASN A 29 4.45 12.20 -6.91
CA ASN A 29 4.94 10.82 -6.93
C ASN A 29 4.41 10.07 -5.71
N ILE A 30 3.16 9.63 -5.76
CA ILE A 30 2.50 8.88 -4.67
C ILE A 30 3.28 7.60 -4.38
N TYR A 31 3.69 6.84 -5.40
CA TYR A 31 4.44 5.61 -5.23
C TYR A 31 5.87 5.73 -5.76
N ASN A 32 6.83 5.23 -4.98
CA ASN A 32 8.22 5.09 -5.38
C ASN A 32 8.59 3.60 -5.45
N ALA A 33 8.72 3.08 -6.68
CA ALA A 33 9.04 1.67 -6.91
C ALA A 33 10.42 1.24 -6.39
N LYS A 34 11.41 2.16 -6.36
CA LYS A 34 12.77 1.84 -5.87
C LYS A 34 12.78 1.64 -4.36
N SER A 35 12.11 2.53 -3.62
CA SER A 35 12.03 2.44 -2.16
C SER A 35 10.83 1.62 -1.66
N LYS A 36 9.94 1.20 -2.55
CA LYS A 36 8.70 0.47 -2.22
C LYS A 36 7.83 1.23 -1.21
N LYS A 37 7.77 2.56 -1.36
CA LYS A 37 7.03 3.46 -0.47
C LYS A 37 5.83 4.08 -1.17
N ILE A 38 4.70 4.16 -0.45
CA ILE A 38 3.54 4.98 -0.81
C ILE A 38 3.54 6.22 0.10
N PHE A 39 3.68 7.40 -0.48
CA PHE A 39 3.60 8.68 0.21
C PHE A 39 2.16 9.20 0.24
N ILE A 40 1.68 9.50 1.44
CA ILE A 40 0.37 10.14 1.65
C ILE A 40 0.50 11.66 1.55
N ASN A 41 1.60 12.17 2.11
CA ASN A 41 2.04 13.56 2.05
C ASN A 41 3.58 13.59 2.12
N ARG A 42 4.17 14.77 2.37
CA ARG A 42 5.64 14.93 2.42
C ARG A 42 6.33 14.11 3.52
N SER A 43 5.62 13.78 4.59
CA SER A 43 6.19 13.13 5.78
C SER A 43 5.67 11.70 5.94
N LEU A 44 4.35 11.50 5.93
CA LEU A 44 3.72 10.20 6.14
C LEU A 44 3.84 9.29 4.91
N TYR A 45 4.37 8.08 5.09
CA TYR A 45 4.44 7.05 4.07
C TYR A 45 4.20 5.65 4.62
N PHE A 46 3.79 4.74 3.74
CA PHE A 46 3.71 3.30 3.98
C PHE A 46 4.87 2.60 3.28
N THR A 47 5.50 1.63 3.94
CA THR A 47 6.71 0.95 3.44
C THR A 47 6.46 -0.50 3.00
N ASN A 48 7.45 -1.06 2.31
CA ASN A 48 7.48 -2.45 1.84
C ASN A 48 6.25 -2.82 1.01
N VAL A 49 5.78 -1.87 0.19
CA VAL A 49 4.71 -2.10 -0.77
C VAL A 49 5.33 -2.48 -2.10
N LEU A 50 5.25 -3.77 -2.45
CA LEU A 50 5.75 -4.27 -3.73
C LEU A 50 5.05 -3.59 -4.92
N PRO A 51 5.72 -3.43 -6.08
CA PRO A 51 5.09 -2.86 -7.27
C PRO A 51 3.80 -3.57 -7.67
N GLU A 52 3.76 -4.90 -7.52
CA GLU A 52 2.59 -5.73 -7.83
C GLU A 52 1.42 -5.42 -6.89
N VAL A 53 1.68 -5.13 -5.61
CA VAL A 53 0.65 -4.70 -4.64
C VAL A 53 0.14 -3.30 -4.99
N TRP A 54 1.03 -2.39 -5.37
CA TRP A 54 0.64 -1.05 -5.81
C TRP A 54 -0.23 -1.09 -7.06
N GLU A 55 0.16 -1.88 -8.06
CA GLU A 55 -0.51 -2.03 -9.36
C GLU A 55 -1.71 -3.00 -9.32
N TYR A 56 -2.03 -3.59 -8.17
CA TYR A 56 -3.13 -4.55 -8.03
C TYR A 56 -4.48 -3.91 -8.41
N LYS A 57 -5.24 -4.60 -9.27
CA LYS A 57 -6.50 -4.11 -9.83
C LYS A 57 -7.66 -5.06 -9.54
N ILE A 58 -8.81 -4.47 -9.21
CA ILE A 58 -10.11 -5.15 -9.19
C ILE A 58 -10.99 -4.45 -10.22
N GLY A 59 -11.35 -5.18 -11.29
CA GLY A 59 -11.94 -4.58 -12.47
C GLY A 59 -10.99 -3.55 -13.10
N GLY A 60 -11.49 -2.37 -13.46
CA GLY A 60 -10.70 -1.30 -14.05
C GLY A 60 -9.92 -0.42 -13.06
N TYR A 61 -10.06 -0.65 -11.75
CA TYR A 61 -9.50 0.22 -10.72
C TYR A 61 -8.27 -0.38 -10.05
N GLN A 62 -7.20 0.41 -9.96
CA GLN A 62 -6.07 0.12 -9.08
C GLN A 62 -6.47 0.45 -7.65
N VAL A 63 -6.46 -0.54 -6.76
CA VAL A 63 -7.17 -0.48 -5.47
C VAL A 63 -6.62 0.63 -4.56
N LEU A 64 -5.31 0.67 -4.35
CA LEU A 64 -4.67 1.64 -3.45
C LEU A 64 -4.76 3.07 -3.97
N ASP A 65 -4.48 3.30 -5.26
CA ASP A 65 -4.61 4.61 -5.91
C ASP A 65 -6.05 5.13 -5.88
N LYS A 66 -7.03 4.26 -6.17
CA LYS A 66 -8.45 4.61 -6.13
C LYS A 66 -8.89 4.99 -4.71
N TYR A 67 -8.44 4.27 -3.69
CA TYR A 67 -8.73 4.61 -2.29
C TYR A 67 -8.21 6.00 -1.95
N LEU A 68 -6.92 6.25 -2.18
CA LEU A 68 -6.27 7.52 -1.86
C LEU A 68 -6.92 8.71 -2.59
N LYS A 69 -7.26 8.54 -3.87
CA LYS A 69 -7.96 9.59 -4.65
C LYS A 69 -9.38 9.88 -4.17
N SER A 70 -10.08 8.86 -3.65
CA SER A 70 -11.47 9.02 -3.20
C SER A 70 -11.58 9.67 -1.81
N HIS A 71 -10.49 9.64 -1.03
CA HIS A 71 -10.40 10.23 0.32
C HIS A 71 -9.39 11.40 0.35
N LYS A 72 -9.19 12.07 -0.79
CA LYS A 72 -8.28 13.21 -0.87
C LYS A 72 -8.73 14.30 0.12
N ASP A 73 -7.78 14.92 0.80
CA ASP A 73 -7.98 15.99 1.79
C ASP A 73 -8.65 15.51 3.10
N GLU A 74 -8.90 14.20 3.24
CA GLU A 74 -9.34 13.57 4.49
C GLU A 74 -8.15 13.08 5.32
N MET A 75 -8.39 12.86 6.62
CA MET A 75 -7.42 12.20 7.50
C MET A 75 -7.41 10.70 7.19
N ILE A 76 -6.23 10.14 6.89
CA ILE A 76 -6.11 8.72 6.61
C ILE A 76 -6.30 7.88 7.86
N ASP A 77 -7.11 6.84 7.77
CA ASP A 77 -7.11 5.74 8.74
C ASP A 77 -5.90 4.85 8.46
N ILE A 78 -4.84 5.06 9.25
CA ILE A 78 -3.56 4.37 9.09
C ILE A 78 -3.71 2.86 9.25
N GLU A 79 -4.49 2.41 10.23
CA GLU A 79 -4.65 0.98 10.51
C GLU A 79 -5.45 0.31 9.40
N TYR A 80 -6.53 0.95 8.95
CA TYR A 80 -7.35 0.44 7.86
C TYR A 80 -6.58 0.38 6.53
N PHE A 81 -5.87 1.45 6.15
CA PHE A 81 -5.08 1.45 4.92
C PHE A 81 -3.93 0.43 4.98
N SER A 82 -3.29 0.27 6.13
CA SER A 82 -2.30 -0.79 6.36
C SER A 82 -2.89 -2.18 6.12
N LYS A 83 -4.10 -2.45 6.64
CA LYS A 83 -4.80 -3.72 6.42
C LYS A 83 -5.09 -3.95 4.94
N ILE A 84 -5.52 -2.94 4.18
CA ILE A 84 -5.72 -3.08 2.73
C ILE A 84 -4.43 -3.52 2.04
N ILE A 85 -3.30 -2.86 2.31
CA ILE A 85 -2.00 -3.21 1.72
C ILE A 85 -1.64 -4.68 2.03
N LYS A 86 -1.78 -5.10 3.29
CA LYS A 86 -1.47 -6.47 3.72
C LYS A 86 -2.37 -7.50 3.04
N THR A 87 -3.67 -7.23 2.98
CA THR A 87 -4.63 -8.11 2.30
C THR A 87 -4.27 -8.28 0.82
N LEU A 88 -3.95 -7.20 0.10
CA LEU A 88 -3.55 -7.30 -1.30
C LEU A 88 -2.24 -8.09 -1.50
N HIS A 89 -1.29 -7.95 -0.58
CA HIS A 89 -0.08 -8.75 -0.59
C HIS A 89 -0.37 -10.25 -0.41
N GLU A 90 -1.19 -10.61 0.58
CA GLU A 90 -1.60 -12.00 0.80
C GLU A 90 -2.41 -12.55 -0.38
N SER A 91 -3.29 -11.75 -0.99
CA SER A 91 -4.03 -12.12 -2.20
C SER A 91 -3.08 -12.50 -3.34
N LEU A 92 -2.06 -11.68 -3.62
CA LEU A 92 -1.07 -11.98 -4.66
C LEU A 92 -0.29 -13.27 -4.38
N GLN A 93 0.07 -13.52 -3.12
CA GLN A 93 0.75 -14.77 -2.76
C GLN A 93 -0.15 -15.99 -3.01
N LEU A 94 -1.42 -15.92 -2.60
CA LEU A 94 -2.40 -16.99 -2.80
C LEU A 94 -2.67 -17.22 -4.30
N GLU A 95 -2.89 -16.16 -5.07
CA GLU A 95 -3.07 -16.22 -6.52
C GLU A 95 -1.88 -16.88 -7.22
N SER A 96 -0.66 -16.54 -6.82
CA SER A 96 0.57 -17.18 -7.32
C SER A 96 0.63 -18.67 -7.00
N GLU A 97 0.24 -19.09 -5.80
CA GLU A 97 0.20 -20.53 -5.46
C GLU A 97 -0.86 -21.27 -6.26
N ILE A 98 -2.05 -20.68 -6.44
CA ILE A 98 -3.12 -21.26 -7.26
C ILE A 98 -2.68 -21.39 -8.72
N ALA A 99 -1.95 -20.40 -9.25
CA ALA A 99 -1.43 -20.43 -10.63
C ALA A 99 -0.43 -21.57 -10.90
N LYS A 100 0.20 -22.14 -9.86
CA LYS A 100 1.10 -23.30 -9.98
C LYS A 100 0.35 -24.63 -10.09
N CYS A 101 -0.93 -24.68 -9.74
CA CYS A 101 -1.72 -25.89 -9.87
C CYS A 101 -1.84 -26.28 -11.36
N SER A 102 -1.42 -27.50 -11.67
CA SER A 102 -1.66 -28.11 -12.98
C SER A 102 -2.97 -28.90 -12.89
N TRP A 103 -3.98 -28.45 -13.64
CA TRP A 103 -5.29 -29.09 -13.75
C TRP A 103 -5.34 -30.06 -14.92
#